data_AF-A0A968D7D8-F1
#
_entry.id   AF-A0A968D7D8-F1
#
_cell.length_a   1.000
_cell.length_b   1.000
_cell.length_c   1.000
_cell.angle_alpha   90.00
_cell.angle_beta   90.00
_cell.angle_gamma   90.00
#
_symmetry.space_group_name_H-M   'P 1'
#
loop_
_entity.id
_entity.type
_entity.pdbx_description
1 polymer ?
#
loop_
_entity_poly.entity_id
_entity_poly.type
_entity_poly.pdbx_seq_one_letter_code
_entity_poly.pdbx_strand_id
1 'polypeptide(L)'
;LDSELPDVKWIFARELSWKIKKKIEVLDSDFESMYDEIEHVIKMNQKVLIVANTVNRTRELYLALPKSIPPSQKMLYHSQFILGDRLCKGKKLENLKDNAGFVAVCTQVVEVSLDLDFDWLITEAAPLDALVQRMGRINRKRRKNNSCVTIIPASEVSQKYIYEKTLIEKSLERLS
;
A
#
# COMPACT_ATOMS: atom_id res chain seq x y z
N LEU A 1 -12.61 -13.32 15.71
CA LEU A 1 -12.32 -14.68 15.19
C LEU A 1 -11.05 -14.52 14.39
N ASP A 2 -9.94 -14.81 15.06
CA ASP A 2 -8.59 -14.75 14.52
C ASP A 2 -8.50 -15.69 13.32
N SER A 3 -8.51 -15.12 12.12
CA SER A 3 -8.06 -15.82 10.91
C SER A 3 -6.56 -15.70 10.90
N GLU A 4 -5.87 -16.73 11.40
CA GLU A 4 -4.42 -16.87 11.27
C GLU A 4 -4.08 -16.95 9.77
N LEU A 5 -3.63 -15.82 9.22
CA LEU A 5 -2.98 -15.77 7.92
C LEU A 5 -1.70 -16.64 7.99
N PRO A 6 -1.38 -17.43 6.96
CA PRO A 6 -0.20 -18.29 6.98
C PRO A 6 1.07 -17.43 7.02
N ASP A 7 1.99 -17.79 7.92
CA ASP A 7 3.36 -17.25 8.08
C ASP A 7 3.49 -15.71 8.18
N VAL A 8 2.68 -15.08 9.05
CA VAL A 8 2.85 -13.65 9.37
C VAL A 8 3.98 -13.43 10.36
N LYS A 9 5.07 -12.80 9.90
CA LYS A 9 6.13 -12.33 10.81
C LYS A 9 5.79 -10.92 11.31
N TRP A 10 5.35 -10.86 12.56
CA TRP A 10 5.11 -9.61 13.27
C TRP A 10 6.42 -8.89 13.55
N ILE A 11 6.59 -7.72 12.94
CA ILE A 11 7.83 -6.96 13.02
C ILE A 11 7.50 -5.55 13.53
N PHE A 12 7.97 -5.22 14.73
CA PHE A 12 7.82 -3.88 15.29
C PHE A 12 9.07 -3.06 15.00
N ALA A 13 9.01 -2.20 13.98
CA ALA A 13 10.17 -1.41 13.56
C ALA A 13 10.63 -0.43 14.66
N ARG A 14 11.63 -0.86 15.43
CA ARG A 14 12.23 -0.08 16.53
C ARG A 14 12.84 1.24 16.01
N GLU A 15 13.48 1.21 14.83
CA GLU A 15 14.10 2.39 14.21
C GLU A 15 13.10 3.44 13.72
N LEU A 16 11.81 3.10 13.52
CA LEU A 16 10.78 4.03 13.02
C LEU A 16 9.81 4.50 14.12
N SER A 17 9.93 3.93 15.33
CA SER A 17 9.03 4.12 16.48
C SER A 17 8.81 5.58 16.91
N TRP A 18 9.86 6.41 16.82
CA TRP A 18 9.86 7.84 17.14
C TRP A 18 9.15 8.73 16.11
N LYS A 19 8.97 8.30 14.85
CA LYS A 19 8.30 9.08 13.79
C LYS A 19 6.95 8.52 13.36
N ILE A 20 6.69 7.22 13.57
CA ILE A 20 5.56 6.50 12.99
C ILE A 20 4.94 5.57 14.06
N LYS A 21 3.86 6.01 14.74
CA LYS A 21 3.03 5.13 15.58
C LYS A 21 2.12 4.26 14.69
N LYS A 22 2.67 3.35 13.90
CA LYS A 22 1.91 2.45 13.03
C LYS A 22 2.29 1.00 13.30
N LYS A 23 1.31 0.11 13.20
CA LYS A 23 1.54 -1.33 13.18
C LYS A 23 2.13 -1.66 11.82
N ILE A 24 3.31 -2.27 11.80
CA ILE A 24 3.98 -2.73 10.58
C ILE A 24 3.92 -4.26 10.61
N GLU A 25 3.53 -4.83 9.49
CA GLU A 25 3.34 -6.25 9.28
C GLU A 25 4.13 -6.62 8.03
N VAL A 26 4.95 -7.66 8.12
CA VAL A 26 5.66 -8.21 6.95
C VAL A 26 5.08 -9.59 6.71
N LEU A 27 4.45 -9.75 5.56
CA LEU A 27 3.88 -11.02 5.12
C LEU A 27 4.86 -11.68 4.16
N ASP A 28 5.03 -13.00 4.32
CA ASP A 28 5.66 -13.86 3.32
C ASP A 28 4.59 -14.58 2.49
N SER A 29 3.58 -13.83 2.04
CA SER A 29 2.44 -14.35 1.30
C SER A 29 2.08 -13.47 0.10
N ASP A 30 1.38 -14.09 -0.85
CA ASP A 30 0.88 -13.39 -2.02
C ASP A 30 -0.27 -12.44 -1.67
N PHE A 31 -0.37 -11.36 -2.44
CA PHE A 31 -1.37 -10.30 -2.25
C PHE A 31 -2.82 -10.80 -2.21
N GLU A 32 -3.11 -11.90 -2.91
CA GLU A 32 -4.44 -12.52 -2.98
C GLU A 32 -4.96 -12.93 -1.59
N SER A 33 -4.06 -13.30 -0.68
CA SER A 33 -4.41 -13.63 0.71
C SER A 33 -5.01 -12.45 1.49
N MET A 34 -4.85 -11.22 1.00
CA MET A 34 -5.34 -10.01 1.64
C MET A 34 -6.72 -9.54 1.13
N TYR A 35 -7.31 -10.21 0.16
CA TYR A 35 -8.55 -9.74 -0.47
C TYR A 35 -9.73 -9.60 0.50
N ASP A 36 -9.94 -10.59 1.36
CA ASP A 36 -11.01 -10.56 2.34
C ASP A 36 -10.82 -9.41 3.36
N GLU A 37 -9.58 -9.17 3.76
CA GLU A 37 -9.24 -8.08 4.67
C GLU A 37 -9.44 -6.71 3.99
N ILE A 38 -9.00 -6.55 2.74
CA ILE A 38 -9.22 -5.32 1.96
C ILE A 38 -10.72 -5.02 1.85
N GLU A 39 -11.55 -6.02 1.54
CA GLU A 39 -13.01 -5.84 1.50
C GLU A 39 -13.56 -5.40 2.85
N HIS A 40 -13.13 -6.05 3.93
CA HIS A 40 -13.59 -5.73 5.29
C HIS A 40 -13.24 -4.28 5.66
N VAL A 41 -11.99 -3.87 5.44
CA VAL A 41 -11.50 -2.51 5.71
C VAL A 41 -12.30 -1.47 4.92
N ILE A 42 -12.58 -1.72 3.64
CA ILE A 42 -13.41 -0.84 2.81
C ILE A 42 -14.85 -0.76 3.35
N LYS A 43 -15.47 -1.89 3.75
CA LYS A 43 -16.81 -1.92 4.36
C LYS A 43 -16.86 -1.15 5.69
N MET A 44 -15.74 -1.08 6.41
CA MET A 44 -15.56 -0.25 7.60
C MET A 44 -15.25 1.22 7.27
N ASN A 45 -15.48 1.65 6.03
CA ASN A 45 -15.26 3.00 5.52
C ASN A 45 -13.81 3.48 5.59
N GLN A 46 -12.85 2.55 5.55
CA GLN A 46 -11.43 2.90 5.56
C GLN A 46 -10.83 2.90 4.15
N LYS A 47 -9.77 3.70 3.99
CA LYS A 47 -9.05 3.88 2.74
C LYS A 47 -7.79 3.00 2.70
N VAL A 48 -7.67 2.18 1.66
CA VAL A 48 -6.51 1.29 1.43
C VAL A 48 -5.67 1.81 0.26
N LEU A 49 -4.38 2.00 0.50
CA LEU A 49 -3.39 2.32 -0.53
C LEU A 49 -2.57 1.08 -0.83
N ILE A 50 -2.63 0.59 -2.06
CA ILE A 50 -1.82 -0.53 -2.55
C ILE A 50 -0.71 0.05 -3.43
N VAL A 51 0.55 -0.26 -3.13
CA VAL A 51 1.70 0.22 -3.91
C VAL A 51 2.55 -0.94 -4.41
N ALA A 52 2.57 -1.12 -5.73
CA ALA A 52 3.47 -2.06 -6.40
C ALA A 52 4.58 -1.33 -7.15
N ASN A 53 5.69 -2.02 -7.37
CA ASN A 53 6.91 -1.47 -7.92
C ASN A 53 6.91 -1.33 -9.44
N THR A 54 5.95 -1.97 -10.14
CA THR A 54 5.83 -1.91 -11.61
C THR A 54 4.42 -1.60 -12.07
N VAL A 55 4.30 -0.96 -13.24
CA VAL A 55 2.99 -0.62 -13.83
C VAL A 55 2.17 -1.89 -14.15
N ASN A 56 2.81 -2.92 -14.71
CA ASN A 56 2.11 -4.18 -15.03
C ASN A 56 1.53 -4.81 -13.76
N ARG A 57 2.33 -4.88 -12.69
CA ARG A 57 1.85 -5.40 -11.42
C ARG A 57 0.67 -4.59 -10.88
N THR A 58 0.70 -3.26 -10.96
CA THR A 58 -0.48 -2.46 -10.53
C THR A 58 -1.74 -2.76 -11.33
N ARG A 59 -1.62 -3.06 -12.63
CA ARG A 59 -2.77 -3.44 -13.47
C ARG A 59 -3.31 -4.81 -13.08
N GLU A 60 -2.42 -5.79 -12.90
CA GLU A 60 -2.78 -7.13 -12.42
C GLU A 60 -3.52 -7.06 -11.08
N LEU A 61 -2.93 -6.39 -10.08
CA LEU A 61 -3.51 -6.25 -8.76
C LEU A 61 -4.88 -5.55 -8.82
N TYR A 62 -5.01 -4.49 -9.63
CA TYR A 62 -6.27 -3.77 -9.79
C TYR A 62 -7.37 -4.62 -10.44
N LEU A 63 -7.02 -5.43 -11.43
CA LEU A 63 -7.97 -6.32 -12.11
C LEU A 63 -8.38 -7.50 -11.22
N ALA A 64 -7.46 -7.97 -10.37
CA ALA A 64 -7.69 -9.08 -9.45
C ALA A 64 -8.42 -8.66 -8.15
N LEU A 65 -8.58 -7.34 -7.89
CA LEU A 65 -9.38 -6.87 -6.77
C LEU A 65 -10.80 -7.48 -6.78
N PRO A 66 -11.34 -7.85 -5.62
CA PRO A 66 -12.65 -8.47 -5.52
C PRO A 66 -13.75 -7.71 -6.25
N LYS A 67 -14.64 -8.46 -6.92
CA LYS A 67 -15.77 -7.89 -7.68
C LYS A 67 -16.79 -7.19 -6.79
N SER A 68 -16.83 -7.51 -5.50
CA SER A 68 -17.69 -6.83 -4.53
C SER A 68 -17.30 -5.37 -4.33
N ILE A 69 -16.05 -4.99 -4.63
CA ILE A 69 -15.57 -3.62 -4.56
C ILE A 69 -15.99 -2.90 -5.85
N PRO A 70 -16.99 -2.00 -5.79
CA PRO A 70 -17.54 -1.36 -6.97
C PRO A 70 -16.53 -0.38 -7.59
N PRO A 71 -16.63 -0.09 -8.90
CA PRO A 71 -15.77 0.89 -9.57
C PRO A 71 -15.75 2.28 -8.93
N SER A 72 -16.80 2.66 -8.20
CA SER A 72 -16.87 3.92 -7.45
C SER A 72 -15.92 3.97 -6.24
N GLN A 73 -15.54 2.81 -5.69
CA GLN A 73 -14.68 2.65 -4.52
C GLN A 73 -13.26 2.16 -4.86
N LYS A 74 -12.90 2.05 -6.14
CA LYS A 74 -11.54 1.68 -6.54
C LYS A 74 -10.96 2.56 -7.61
N MET A 75 -9.64 2.68 -7.64
CA MET A 75 -8.92 3.40 -8.70
C MET A 75 -7.52 2.84 -8.95
N LEU A 76 -7.14 2.78 -10.22
CA LEU A 76 -5.77 2.59 -10.68
C LEU A 76 -5.10 3.95 -10.94
N TYR A 77 -3.89 4.16 -10.42
CA TYR A 77 -3.09 5.37 -10.60
C TYR A 77 -1.58 5.08 -10.83
N HIS A 78 -1.08 5.35 -12.03
CA HIS A 78 0.33 5.11 -12.38
C HIS A 78 0.88 6.14 -13.37
N SER A 79 2.20 6.16 -13.57
CA SER A 79 2.89 7.13 -14.43
C SER A 79 2.50 7.06 -15.92
N GLN A 80 2.04 5.92 -16.44
CA GLN A 80 1.66 5.74 -17.84
C GLN A 80 0.27 6.31 -18.23
N PHE A 81 -0.38 7.10 -17.38
CA PHE A 81 -1.61 7.81 -17.77
C PHE A 81 -1.26 9.09 -18.54
N ILE A 82 -2.12 9.48 -19.50
CA ILE A 82 -2.02 10.79 -20.15
C ILE A 82 -2.20 11.90 -19.11
N LEU A 83 -1.64 13.09 -19.38
CA LEU A 83 -1.58 14.18 -18.41
C LEU A 83 -2.96 14.57 -17.84
N GLY A 84 -3.96 14.71 -18.73
CA GLY A 84 -5.33 15.06 -18.31
C GLY A 84 -5.91 14.03 -17.33
N ASP A 85 -5.80 12.75 -17.63
CA ASP A 85 -6.26 11.66 -16.77
C ASP A 85 -5.51 11.64 -15.44
N ARG A 86 -4.18 11.85 -15.49
CA ARG A 86 -3.34 11.88 -14.28
C ARG A 86 -3.75 13.02 -13.35
N LEU A 87 -4.06 14.20 -13.88
CA LEU A 87 -4.52 15.34 -13.09
C LEU A 87 -5.91 15.09 -12.50
N CYS A 88 -6.84 14.55 -13.29
CA CYS A 88 -8.21 14.26 -12.85
C CYS A 88 -8.22 13.18 -11.75
N LYS A 89 -7.55 12.05 -12.00
CA LYS A 89 -7.42 10.95 -11.03
C LYS A 89 -6.68 11.41 -9.77
N GLY A 90 -5.58 12.15 -9.91
CA GLY A 90 -4.81 12.70 -8.80
C GLY A 90 -5.68 13.57 -7.89
N LYS A 91 -6.39 14.56 -8.46
CA LYS A 91 -7.33 15.39 -7.69
C LYS A 91 -8.42 14.58 -7.01
N LYS A 92 -8.95 13.54 -7.66
CA LYS A 92 -9.96 12.66 -7.03
C LYS A 92 -9.38 11.93 -5.81
N LEU A 93 -8.14 11.44 -5.88
CA LEU A 93 -7.47 10.78 -4.75
C LEU A 93 -7.20 11.74 -3.58
N GLU A 94 -6.74 12.96 -3.87
CA GLU A 94 -6.48 13.99 -2.85
C GLU A 94 -7.78 14.46 -2.16
N ASN A 95 -8.88 14.52 -2.91
CA ASN A 95 -10.19 14.95 -2.39
C ASN A 95 -11.05 13.82 -1.84
N LEU A 96 -10.50 12.60 -1.65
CA LEU A 96 -11.23 11.52 -1.00
C LEU A 96 -11.62 11.94 0.41
N LYS A 97 -12.94 11.98 0.66
CA LYS A 97 -13.49 12.27 1.98
C LYS A 97 -12.95 11.28 3.01
N ASP A 98 -12.81 11.77 4.24
CA ASP A 98 -12.60 10.88 5.37
C ASP A 98 -13.82 9.95 5.51
N ASN A 99 -13.60 8.70 5.90
CA ASN A 99 -14.63 7.67 6.03
C ASN A 99 -15.37 7.32 4.73
N ALA A 100 -14.68 7.41 3.59
CA ALA A 100 -15.13 6.80 2.34
C ALA A 100 -14.33 5.52 2.12
N GLY A 101 -14.98 4.36 2.27
CA GLY A 101 -14.36 3.07 1.93
C GLY A 101 -13.82 3.12 0.49
N PHE A 102 -12.51 3.01 0.32
CA PHE A 102 -11.87 3.21 -0.97
C PHE A 102 -10.55 2.47 -1.09
N VAL A 103 -10.21 1.99 -2.27
CA VAL A 103 -8.91 1.37 -2.57
C VAL A 103 -8.24 2.00 -3.78
N ALA A 104 -7.00 2.42 -3.61
CA ALA A 104 -6.18 2.94 -4.70
C ALA A 104 -5.00 2.00 -4.96
N VAL A 105 -4.88 1.51 -6.20
CA VAL A 105 -3.73 0.71 -6.64
C VAL A 105 -2.78 1.61 -7.41
N CYS A 106 -1.56 1.74 -6.93
CA CYS A 106 -0.62 2.74 -7.40
C CYS A 106 0.79 2.18 -7.62
N THR A 107 1.55 2.89 -8.46
CA THR A 107 3.02 2.74 -8.52
C THR A 107 3.68 3.73 -7.56
N GLN A 108 5.01 3.77 -7.52
CA GLN A 108 5.84 4.71 -6.73
C GLN A 108 5.54 6.20 -7.00
N VAL A 109 4.73 6.53 -8.01
CA VAL A 109 4.31 7.91 -8.30
C VAL A 109 3.67 8.62 -7.09
N VAL A 110 3.08 7.87 -6.15
CA VAL A 110 2.48 8.40 -4.91
C VAL A 110 3.51 8.90 -3.89
N GLU A 111 4.80 8.57 -4.07
CA GLU A 111 5.88 8.97 -3.16
C GLU A 111 6.17 10.48 -3.24
N VAL A 112 5.93 11.11 -4.38
CA VAL A 112 6.32 12.52 -4.62
C VAL A 112 5.17 13.44 -5.04
N SER A 113 4.15 12.95 -5.75
CA SER A 113 3.28 13.84 -6.52
C SER A 113 1.88 14.09 -5.98
N LEU A 114 1.50 13.51 -4.82
CA LEU A 114 0.13 13.62 -4.30
C LEU A 114 0.08 13.81 -2.78
N ASP A 115 -0.84 14.67 -2.32
CA ASP A 115 -1.19 14.78 -0.89
C ASP A 115 -2.23 13.72 -0.50
N LEU A 116 -1.74 12.51 -0.25
CA LEU A 116 -2.59 11.38 0.14
C LEU A 116 -2.62 11.18 1.66
N ASP A 117 -3.80 10.81 2.16
CA ASP A 117 -4.04 10.44 3.55
C ASP A 117 -4.95 9.20 3.59
N PHE A 118 -4.32 8.03 3.66
CA PHE A 118 -4.97 6.71 3.69
C PHE A 118 -4.89 6.07 5.07
N ASP A 119 -5.69 5.03 5.31
CA ASP A 119 -5.73 4.34 6.60
C ASP A 119 -4.80 3.13 6.63
N TRP A 120 -4.73 2.41 5.52
CA TRP A 120 -3.93 1.20 5.34
C TRP A 120 -2.97 1.34 4.17
N LEU A 121 -1.74 0.83 4.33
CA LEU A 121 -0.79 0.62 3.24
C LEU A 121 -0.60 -0.87 3.05
N ILE A 122 -0.72 -1.33 1.81
CA ILE A 122 -0.25 -2.64 1.38
C ILE A 122 0.79 -2.38 0.30
N THR A 123 2.02 -2.85 0.46
CA THR A 123 3.08 -2.48 -0.46
C THR A 123 4.05 -3.60 -0.73
N GLU A 124 4.48 -3.74 -1.99
CA GLU A 124 5.64 -4.59 -2.31
C GLU A 124 6.88 -4.07 -1.59
N ALA A 125 7.70 -5.00 -1.14
CA ALA A 125 8.99 -4.72 -0.53
C ALA A 125 9.82 -3.81 -1.44
N ALA A 126 10.47 -2.83 -0.82
CA ALA A 126 11.21 -1.78 -1.48
C ALA A 126 12.33 -1.29 -0.56
N PRO A 127 13.29 -0.48 -1.05
CA PRO A 127 14.29 0.14 -0.21
C PRO A 127 13.64 0.93 0.93
N LEU A 128 14.28 0.95 2.10
CA LEU A 128 13.77 1.58 3.31
C LEU A 128 13.26 3.01 3.07
N ASP A 129 14.00 3.81 2.28
CA ASP A 129 13.62 5.19 1.98
C ASP A 129 12.28 5.28 1.23
N ALA A 130 12.05 4.39 0.27
CA ALA A 130 10.79 4.29 -0.46
C ALA A 130 9.65 3.84 0.47
N LEU A 131 9.90 2.84 1.33
CA LEU A 131 8.93 2.39 2.33
C LEU A 131 8.55 3.53 3.28
N VAL A 132 9.52 4.31 3.78
CA VAL A 132 9.27 5.47 4.65
C VAL A 132 8.44 6.53 3.93
N GLN A 133 8.74 6.82 2.65
CA GLN A 133 7.96 7.76 1.85
C GLN A 133 6.51 7.29 1.64
N ARG A 134 6.30 6.00 1.34
CA ARG A 134 4.97 5.38 1.22
C ARG A 134 4.21 5.43 2.54
N MET A 135 4.87 5.07 3.64
CA MET A 135 4.29 5.15 4.98
C MET A 135 3.89 6.58 5.34
N GLY A 136 4.58 7.60 4.82
CA GLY A 136 4.23 9.01 4.97
C GLY A 136 2.84 9.40 4.43
N ARG A 137 2.23 8.56 3.58
CA ARG A 137 0.88 8.74 3.01
C ARG A 137 -0.22 8.11 3.87
N ILE A 138 0.13 7.46 4.96
CA ILE A 138 -0.80 6.79 5.87
C ILE A 138 -1.03 7.62 7.12
N ASN A 139 -2.29 7.83 7.47
CA ASN A 139 -2.74 8.52 8.67
C ASN A 139 -1.94 9.80 8.94
N ARG A 140 -1.72 10.57 7.87
CA ARG A 140 -0.88 11.77 7.84
C ARG A 140 -1.44 12.82 8.80
N LYS A 141 -2.76 12.88 8.93
CA LYS A 141 -3.46 13.78 9.87
C LYS A 141 -3.49 13.26 11.32
N ARG A 142 -2.94 12.07 11.61
CA ARG A 142 -2.86 11.44 12.94
C ARG A 142 -4.22 11.35 13.66
N ARG A 143 -5.30 11.09 12.91
CA ARG A 143 -6.67 11.09 13.43
C ARG A 143 -7.14 9.73 13.94
N LYS A 144 -6.42 8.66 13.58
CA LYS A 144 -6.86 7.27 13.82
C LYS A 144 -5.76 6.47 14.53
N ASN A 145 -6.16 5.54 15.40
CA ASN A 145 -5.23 4.67 16.13
C ASN A 145 -4.98 3.31 15.45
N ASN A 146 -5.72 3.00 14.38
CA ASN A 146 -5.74 1.66 13.76
C ASN A 146 -5.14 1.65 12.34
N SER A 147 -4.12 2.47 12.07
CA SER A 147 -3.44 2.43 10.78
C SER A 147 -2.47 1.25 10.70
N CYS A 148 -2.59 0.46 9.63
CA CYS A 148 -1.76 -0.71 9.36
C CYS A 148 -0.88 -0.49 8.13
N VAL A 149 0.33 -1.05 8.16
CA VAL A 149 1.24 -1.11 7.02
C VAL A 149 1.63 -2.56 6.83
N THR A 150 1.26 -3.13 5.69
CA THR A 150 1.61 -4.49 5.31
C THR A 150 2.61 -4.46 4.16
N ILE A 151 3.74 -5.15 4.32
CA ILE A 151 4.77 -5.30 3.30
C ILE A 151 4.71 -6.73 2.79
N ILE A 152 4.52 -6.89 1.48
CA ILE A 152 4.51 -8.19 0.79
C ILE A 152 5.81 -8.37 0.00
N PRO A 153 6.20 -9.60 -0.37
CA PRO A 153 7.38 -9.82 -1.18
C PRO A 153 7.30 -9.05 -2.50
N ALA A 154 8.44 -8.51 -2.95
CA ALA A 154 8.50 -7.88 -4.26
C ALA A 154 8.38 -8.95 -5.36
N SER A 155 7.60 -8.67 -6.41
CA SER A 155 7.53 -9.54 -7.59
C SER A 155 8.91 -9.85 -8.19
N GLU A 156 9.07 -11.00 -8.85
CA GLU A 156 10.33 -11.42 -9.49
C GLU A 156 10.89 -10.33 -10.43
N VAL A 157 10.00 -9.69 -11.20
CA VAL A 157 10.35 -8.58 -12.09
C VAL A 157 10.93 -7.41 -11.29
N SER A 158 10.35 -7.09 -10.14
CA SER A 158 10.85 -6.04 -9.26
C SER A 158 12.22 -6.38 -8.67
N GLN A 159 12.41 -7.61 -8.19
CA GLN A 159 13.69 -8.07 -7.62
C GLN A 159 14.81 -8.12 -8.67
N LYS A 160 14.46 -8.34 -9.94
CA LYS A 160 15.42 -8.45 -11.04
C LYS A 160 15.78 -7.12 -11.69
N TYR A 161 14.84 -6.17 -11.76
CA TYR A 161 14.99 -4.97 -12.60
C TYR A 161 14.70 -3.64 -11.93
N ILE A 162 14.09 -3.62 -10.73
CA ILE A 162 13.70 -2.36 -10.08
C ILE A 162 14.59 -2.07 -8.87
N TYR A 163 14.84 -3.07 -8.01
CA TYR A 163 15.69 -2.94 -6.84
C TYR A 163 16.62 -4.14 -6.70
N GLU A 164 17.86 -3.91 -6.27
CA GLU A 164 18.76 -5.01 -5.92
C GLU A 164 18.21 -5.80 -4.72
N LYS A 165 18.22 -7.13 -4.83
CA LYS A 165 17.72 -8.05 -3.79
C LYS A 165 18.33 -7.76 -2.40
N THR A 166 19.64 -7.50 -2.37
CA THR A 166 20.38 -7.17 -1.14
C THR A 166 19.88 -5.89 -0.45
N LEU A 167 19.37 -4.91 -1.21
CA LEU A 167 18.83 -3.66 -0.68
C LEU A 167 17.44 -3.88 -0.06
N ILE A 168 16.63 -4.76 -0.66
CA ILE A 168 15.33 -5.17 -0.10
C ILE A 168 15.56 -5.96 1.20
N GLU A 169 16.44 -6.96 1.19
CA GLU A 169 16.77 -7.79 2.36
C GLU A 169 17.22 -6.93 3.55
N LYS A 170 18.19 -6.02 3.34
CA LYS A 170 18.64 -5.07 4.36
C LYS A 170 17.52 -4.17 4.89
N SER A 171 16.54 -3.83 4.04
CA SER A 171 15.41 -2.99 4.46
C SER A 171 14.46 -3.76 5.37
N LEU A 172 14.19 -5.03 5.07
CA LEU A 172 13.37 -5.91 5.91
C LEU A 172 14.07 -6.27 7.23
N GLU A 173 15.40 -6.45 7.21
CA GLU A 173 16.21 -6.64 8.43
C GLU A 173 16.12 -5.44 9.38
N ARG A 174 16.15 -4.20 8.87
CA ARG A 174 16.01 -2.99 9.70
C ARG A 174 14.62 -2.78 10.27
N LEU A 175 13.62 -3.35 9.61
CA LEU A 175 12.27 -3.34 10.13
C LEU A 175 12.14 -4.38 11.26
N SER A 176 12.81 -5.54 11.14
CA SER A 176 12.80 -6.69 12.08
C SER A 176 13.23 -6.34 13.51
#